data_AF-A0AA44Z5R6-F1
#
_entry.id   AF-A0AA44Z5R6-F1
#
_cell.length_a   1.000
_cell.length_b   1.000
_cell.length_c   1.000
_cell.angle_alpha   90.00
_cell.angle_beta   90.00
_cell.angle_gamma   90.00
#
_symmetry.space_group_name_H-M   'P 1'
#
loop_
_entity.id
_entity.type
_entity.pdbx_description
1 polymer ?
#
loop_
_entity_poly.entity_id
_entity_poly.type
_entity_poly.pdbx_seq_one_letter_code
_entity_poly.pdbx_strand_id
1 'polypeptide(L)'
;SEIAIPNDPTNQARALKLLDAAGLLKLKKDFGLFGDPSGIAENPKKLKITPVIAQQTPRVLKDVAASVINNGVAGQAGLDPAKDPIFLEDPKNENAKPYINIFAARTKDKDDPTLKKVIELYHSKEVTEAIKKETNDGSISVDLSLDELEKIVK
;
A
#
# COMPACT_ATOMS: atom_id res chain seq x y z
N SER A 1 -24.26 0.44 -1.10
CA SER A 1 -23.10 1.25 -0.69
C SER A 1 -21.98 1.09 -1.69
N GLU A 2 -21.21 2.15 -1.93
CA GLU A 2 -20.08 2.18 -2.89
C GLU A 2 -18.76 2.30 -2.13
N ILE A 3 -17.73 1.59 -2.61
CA ILE A 3 -16.37 1.66 -2.10
C ILE A 3 -15.42 2.01 -3.24
N ALA A 4 -14.71 3.12 -3.10
CA ALA A 4 -13.67 3.50 -4.05
C ALA A 4 -12.34 2.79 -3.71
N ILE A 5 -11.63 2.34 -4.75
CA ILE A 5 -10.30 1.73 -4.62
C ILE A 5 -9.35 2.29 -5.69
N PRO A 6 -8.02 2.21 -5.51
CA PRO A 6 -7.07 2.51 -6.57
C PRO A 6 -7.31 1.65 -7.83
N ASN A 7 -7.00 2.19 -9.00
CA ASN A 7 -7.20 1.53 -10.30
C ASN A 7 -5.92 1.03 -10.96
N ASP A 8 -4.75 1.30 -10.40
CA ASP A 8 -3.51 0.65 -10.86
C ASP A 8 -3.48 -0.82 -10.39
N PRO A 9 -2.91 -1.76 -11.17
CA PRO A 9 -3.14 -3.19 -10.95
C PRO A 9 -2.74 -3.70 -9.56
N THR A 10 -1.59 -3.26 -9.03
CA THR A 10 -1.07 -3.78 -7.76
C THR A 10 -1.82 -3.20 -6.56
N ASN A 11 -2.09 -1.90 -6.56
CA ASN A 11 -2.85 -1.28 -5.46
C ASN A 11 -4.34 -1.65 -5.52
N GLN A 12 -4.90 -1.89 -6.70
CA GLN A 12 -6.25 -2.43 -6.85
C GLN A 12 -6.37 -3.81 -6.20
N ALA A 13 -5.44 -4.72 -6.52
CA ALA A 13 -5.40 -6.06 -5.92
C ALA A 13 -5.21 -5.99 -4.40
N ARG A 14 -4.30 -5.12 -3.91
CA ARG A 14 -4.08 -4.89 -2.48
C ARG A 14 -5.33 -4.37 -1.78
N ALA A 15 -6.03 -3.41 -2.38
CA ALA A 15 -7.27 -2.88 -1.84
C ALA A 15 -8.36 -3.94 -1.73
N LEU A 16 -8.50 -4.80 -2.74
CA LEU A 16 -9.42 -5.94 -2.71
C LEU A 16 -9.05 -6.93 -1.60
N LYS A 17 -7.77 -7.25 -1.42
CA LYS A 17 -7.29 -8.09 -0.30
C LYS A 17 -7.59 -7.48 1.06
N LEU A 18 -7.48 -6.16 1.20
CA LEU A 18 -7.84 -5.46 2.43
C LEU A 18 -9.34 -5.58 2.74
N LEU A 19 -10.20 -5.48 1.72
CA LEU A 19 -11.64 -5.66 1.87
C LEU A 19 -12.03 -7.11 2.24
N ASP A 20 -11.30 -8.11 1.74
CA ASP A 20 -11.47 -9.51 2.15
C ASP A 20 -11.04 -9.73 3.61
N ALA A 21 -9.88 -9.18 3.99
CA ALA A 21 -9.39 -9.21 5.37
C ALA A 21 -10.36 -8.51 6.34
N ALA A 22 -11.03 -7.44 5.91
CA ALA A 22 -12.08 -6.75 6.66
C ALA A 22 -13.43 -7.53 6.68
N GLY A 23 -13.54 -8.66 5.98
CA GLY A 23 -14.75 -9.49 5.93
C GLY A 23 -15.90 -8.86 5.14
N LEU A 24 -15.62 -7.89 4.26
CA LEU A 24 -16.64 -7.18 3.49
C LEU A 24 -17.03 -7.94 2.20
N LEU A 25 -16.10 -8.71 1.66
CA LEU A 25 -16.24 -9.56 0.49
C LEU A 25 -15.34 -10.80 0.64
N LYS A 26 -15.42 -11.74 -0.31
CA LYS A 26 -14.48 -12.87 -0.41
C LYS A 26 -13.87 -12.88 -1.81
N LEU A 27 -12.56 -13.05 -1.89
CA LEU A 27 -11.86 -13.22 -3.16
C LEU A 27 -11.78 -14.71 -3.54
N LYS A 28 -11.55 -14.98 -4.83
CA LYS A 28 -11.25 -16.34 -5.31
C LYS A 28 -9.97 -16.85 -4.66
N LYS A 29 -9.85 -18.18 -4.51
CA LYS A 29 -8.70 -18.83 -3.85
C LYS A 29 -7.36 -18.55 -4.54
N ASP A 30 -7.39 -18.31 -5.84
CA ASP A 30 -6.24 -18.04 -6.71
C ASP A 30 -5.98 -16.53 -6.92
N PHE A 31 -6.57 -15.66 -6.09
CA PHE A 31 -6.42 -14.21 -6.23
C PHE A 31 -4.97 -13.74 -6.00
N GLY A 32 -4.32 -13.34 -7.10
CA GLY A 32 -2.91 -12.93 -7.13
C GLY A 32 -2.65 -11.46 -6.75
N LEU A 33 -1.45 -10.99 -7.10
CA LEU A 33 -0.99 -9.60 -6.86
C LEU A 33 -1.48 -8.59 -7.91
N PHE A 34 -2.13 -9.07 -8.97
CA PHE A 34 -2.63 -8.27 -10.09
C PHE A 34 -4.12 -8.52 -10.37
N GLY A 35 -4.84 -9.05 -9.37
CA GLY A 35 -6.27 -9.32 -9.49
C GLY A 35 -7.10 -8.03 -9.52
N ASP A 36 -8.29 -8.13 -10.12
CA ASP A 36 -9.24 -7.03 -10.27
C ASP A 36 -10.61 -7.41 -9.65
N PRO A 37 -11.64 -6.54 -9.72
CA PRO A 37 -12.96 -6.86 -9.16
C PRO A 37 -13.65 -8.13 -9.72
N SER A 38 -13.26 -8.63 -10.90
CA SER A 38 -13.76 -9.92 -11.42
C SER A 38 -13.26 -11.13 -10.61
N GLY A 39 -12.26 -10.91 -9.74
CA GLY A 39 -11.74 -11.88 -8.78
C GLY A 39 -12.57 -12.01 -7.49
N ILE A 40 -13.67 -11.25 -7.34
CA ILE A 40 -14.57 -11.35 -6.19
C ILE A 40 -15.45 -12.60 -6.33
N ALA A 41 -15.38 -13.50 -5.36
CA ALA A 41 -16.18 -14.72 -5.30
C ALA A 41 -17.51 -14.50 -4.58
N GLU A 42 -17.51 -13.74 -3.48
CA GLU A 42 -18.73 -13.45 -2.71
C GLU A 42 -18.79 -11.96 -2.32
N ASN A 43 -19.98 -11.38 -2.44
CA ASN A 43 -20.25 -9.98 -2.09
C ASN A 43 -21.62 -9.89 -1.37
N PRO A 44 -21.73 -10.40 -0.13
CA PRO A 44 -23.01 -10.51 0.58
C PRO A 44 -23.65 -9.14 0.84
N LYS A 45 -22.84 -8.08 0.94
CA LYS A 45 -23.28 -6.70 1.16
C LYS A 45 -23.63 -5.95 -0.14
N LYS A 46 -23.52 -6.61 -1.31
CA LYS A 46 -23.78 -6.02 -2.64
C LYS A 46 -23.03 -4.68 -2.83
N LEU A 47 -21.78 -4.64 -2.37
CA LEU A 47 -20.93 -3.46 -2.47
C LEU A 47 -20.59 -3.19 -3.94
N LYS A 48 -20.77 -1.95 -4.37
CA LYS A 48 -20.23 -1.49 -5.65
C LYS A 48 -18.76 -1.12 -5.43
N ILE A 49 -17.85 -1.84 -6.08
CA ILE A 49 -16.41 -1.55 -6.02
C ILE A 49 -16.06 -0.70 -7.24
N THR A 50 -15.56 0.51 -7.01
CA THR A 50 -15.29 1.48 -8.08
C THR A 50 -13.81 1.83 -8.11
N PRO A 51 -13.06 1.30 -9.08
CA PRO A 51 -11.70 1.73 -9.34
C PRO A 51 -11.61 3.18 -9.76
N VAL A 52 -10.72 3.95 -9.13
CA VAL A 52 -10.39 5.34 -9.48
C VAL A 52 -8.89 5.55 -9.45
N ILE A 53 -8.41 6.63 -10.05
CA ILE A 53 -7.00 7.04 -9.93
C ILE A 53 -6.66 7.18 -8.44
N ALA A 54 -5.56 6.59 -7.98
CA ALA A 54 -5.20 6.50 -6.56
C ALA A 54 -5.27 7.87 -5.86
N GLN A 55 -4.76 8.92 -6.49
CA GLN A 55 -4.76 10.31 -5.97
C GLN A 55 -6.17 10.89 -5.76
N GLN A 56 -7.21 10.31 -6.37
CA GLN A 56 -8.60 10.74 -6.20
C GLN A 56 -9.31 10.02 -5.05
N THR A 57 -8.75 8.94 -4.51
CA THR A 57 -9.37 8.14 -3.44
C THR A 57 -9.75 8.96 -2.18
N PRO A 58 -8.99 9.97 -1.72
CA PRO A 58 -9.46 10.83 -0.62
C PRO A 58 -10.61 11.75 -1.04
N ARG A 59 -10.54 12.31 -2.24
CA ARG A 59 -11.50 13.31 -2.72
C ARG A 59 -12.91 12.75 -2.88
N VAL A 60 -13.00 11.48 -3.25
CA VAL A 60 -14.29 10.80 -3.49
C VAL A 60 -14.96 10.35 -2.18
N LEU A 61 -14.31 10.45 -1.01
CA LEU A 61 -14.89 10.02 0.28
C LEU A 61 -16.27 10.65 0.57
N LYS A 62 -16.53 11.86 0.09
CA LYS A 62 -17.83 12.55 0.25
C LYS A 62 -18.96 11.93 -0.59
N ASP A 63 -18.62 11.18 -1.62
CA ASP A 63 -19.53 10.61 -2.62
C ASP A 63 -19.69 9.09 -2.47
N VAL A 64 -18.86 8.45 -1.63
CA VAL A 64 -18.85 6.98 -1.41
C VAL A 64 -18.97 6.63 0.07
N ALA A 65 -19.29 5.38 0.37
CA ALA A 65 -19.43 4.93 1.76
C ALA A 65 -18.07 4.69 2.44
N ALA A 66 -17.06 4.30 1.67
CA ALA A 66 -15.67 4.15 2.11
C ALA A 66 -14.72 4.27 0.91
N SER A 67 -13.45 4.60 1.17
CA SER A 67 -12.40 4.53 0.16
C SER A 67 -11.17 3.85 0.73
N VAL A 68 -10.55 2.98 -0.05
CA VAL A 68 -9.22 2.47 0.25
C VAL A 68 -8.20 3.47 -0.31
N ILE A 69 -7.33 3.98 0.55
CA ILE A 69 -6.43 5.10 0.25
C ILE A 69 -4.99 4.69 0.58
N ASN A 70 -4.06 4.90 -0.34
CA ASN A 70 -2.64 4.69 -0.08
C ASN A 70 -2.14 5.67 0.99
N ASN A 71 -1.26 5.21 1.89
CA ASN A 71 -0.74 6.01 3.00
C ASN A 71 -0.23 7.41 2.60
N GLY A 72 0.67 7.49 1.60
CA GLY A 72 1.19 8.78 1.12
C GLY A 72 0.12 9.68 0.51
N VAL A 73 -0.90 9.11 -0.14
CA VAL A 73 -2.04 9.87 -0.70
C VAL A 73 -2.94 10.40 0.42
N ALA A 74 -3.13 9.63 1.50
CA ALA A 74 -3.86 10.08 2.68
C ALA A 74 -3.16 11.29 3.33
N GLY A 75 -1.85 11.20 3.57
CA GLY A 75 -1.06 12.30 4.13
C GLY A 75 -1.10 13.56 3.26
N GLN A 76 -0.96 13.43 1.93
CA GLN A 76 -1.08 14.55 0.99
C GLN A 76 -2.47 15.21 1.00
N ALA A 77 -3.51 14.44 1.33
CA ALA A 77 -4.88 14.95 1.47
C ALA A 77 -5.18 15.52 2.87
N GLY A 78 -4.19 15.56 3.76
CA GLY A 78 -4.34 16.06 5.13
C GLY A 78 -5.02 15.07 6.10
N LEU A 79 -5.10 13.79 5.73
CA LEU A 79 -5.57 12.72 6.61
C LEU A 79 -4.42 12.18 7.45
N ASP A 80 -4.69 11.75 8.68
CA ASP A 80 -3.76 11.01 9.53
C ASP A 80 -3.84 9.51 9.18
N PRO A 81 -2.83 8.94 8.49
CA PRO A 81 -2.89 7.55 8.03
C PRO A 81 -2.84 6.51 9.16
N ALA A 82 -2.50 6.92 10.39
CA ALA A 82 -2.48 6.03 11.55
C ALA A 82 -3.79 6.07 12.36
N LYS A 83 -4.55 7.17 12.28
CA LYS A 83 -5.73 7.39 13.13
C LYS A 83 -7.07 7.43 12.39
N ASP A 84 -7.10 7.99 11.18
CA ASP A 84 -8.33 8.18 10.43
C ASP A 84 -8.90 6.90 9.80
N PRO A 85 -8.09 5.89 9.41
CA PRO A 85 -8.64 4.67 8.82
C PRO A 85 -9.53 3.88 9.79
N ILE A 86 -10.70 3.47 9.30
CA ILE A 86 -11.62 2.58 10.04
C ILE A 86 -11.15 1.11 10.04
N PHE A 87 -10.18 0.77 9.19
CA PHE A 87 -9.54 -0.53 9.11
C PHE A 87 -8.15 -0.35 8.49
N LEU A 88 -7.13 -0.98 9.08
CA LEU A 88 -5.74 -0.90 8.64
C LEU A 88 -5.24 -2.28 8.21
N GLU A 89 -4.41 -2.30 7.17
CA GLU A 89 -3.64 -3.50 6.85
C GLU A 89 -2.66 -3.77 8.00
N ASP A 90 -2.48 -5.04 8.37
CA ASP A 90 -1.43 -5.41 9.31
C ASP A 90 -0.08 -5.49 8.58
N PRO A 91 0.86 -4.56 8.82
CA PRO A 91 2.15 -4.55 8.14
C PRO A 91 3.06 -5.71 8.57
N LYS A 92 2.72 -6.43 9.64
CA LYS A 92 3.45 -7.63 10.08
C LYS A 92 2.99 -8.89 9.34
N ASN A 93 1.91 -8.81 8.56
CA ASN A 93 1.43 -9.92 7.77
C ASN A 93 2.42 -10.21 6.63
N GLU A 94 2.77 -11.48 6.42
CA GLU A 94 3.63 -11.91 5.31
C GLU A 94 3.09 -11.46 3.93
N ASN A 95 1.77 -11.35 3.80
CA ASN A 95 1.12 -10.85 2.58
C ASN A 95 1.35 -9.36 2.31
N ALA A 96 1.88 -8.61 3.29
CA ALA A 96 2.23 -7.20 3.15
C ALA A 96 3.65 -7.00 2.57
N LYS A 97 4.52 -8.02 2.63
CA LYS A 97 5.91 -7.94 2.13
C LYS A 97 6.03 -7.50 0.67
N PRO A 98 5.17 -7.95 -0.27
CA PRO A 98 5.22 -7.48 -1.66
C PRO A 98 4.98 -5.97 -1.83
N TYR A 99 4.52 -5.28 -0.78
CA TYR A 99 4.21 -3.86 -0.81
C TYR A 99 5.19 -2.99 -0.01
N ILE A 100 6.34 -3.54 0.38
CA ILE A 100 7.45 -2.75 0.93
C ILE A 100 7.92 -1.77 -0.16
N ASN A 101 7.96 -0.48 0.17
CA ASN A 101 8.52 0.53 -0.71
C ASN A 101 10.03 0.32 -0.88
N ILE A 102 10.55 0.48 -2.10
CA ILE A 102 11.96 0.23 -2.42
C ILE A 102 12.64 1.44 -3.08
N PHE A 103 13.96 1.50 -2.97
CA PHE A 103 14.79 2.26 -3.91
C PHE A 103 14.92 1.47 -5.20
N ALA A 104 14.53 2.07 -6.32
CA ALA A 104 14.67 1.48 -7.64
C ALA A 104 15.76 2.21 -8.44
N ALA A 105 16.64 1.43 -9.10
CA ALA A 105 17.68 1.93 -9.99
C ALA A 105 17.74 1.08 -11.26
N ARG A 106 18.37 1.60 -12.32
CA ARG A 106 18.66 0.77 -13.51
C ARG A 106 19.70 -0.28 -13.13
N THR A 107 19.64 -1.45 -13.74
CA THR A 107 20.57 -2.56 -13.46
C THR A 107 22.04 -2.17 -13.58
N LYS A 108 22.39 -1.30 -14.55
CA LYS A 108 23.76 -0.81 -14.74
C LYS A 108 24.28 0.07 -13.59
N ASP A 109 23.39 0.65 -12.80
CA ASP A 109 23.72 1.58 -11.71
C ASP A 109 23.67 0.89 -10.33
N LYS A 110 23.46 -0.43 -10.28
CA LYS A 110 23.31 -1.19 -9.02
C LYS A 110 24.51 -1.05 -8.06
N ASP A 111 25.69 -0.79 -8.62
CA ASP A 111 26.94 -0.68 -7.88
C ASP A 111 27.42 0.77 -7.72
N ASP A 112 26.62 1.75 -8.13
CA ASP A 112 26.95 3.17 -8.01
C ASP A 112 27.19 3.55 -6.53
N PRO A 113 28.40 4.02 -6.17
CA PRO A 113 28.74 4.34 -4.78
C PRO A 113 27.93 5.52 -4.24
N THR A 114 27.48 6.44 -5.10
CA THR A 114 26.61 7.56 -4.74
C THR A 114 25.23 7.05 -4.32
N LEU A 115 24.65 6.13 -5.10
CA LEU A 115 23.35 5.54 -4.76
C LEU A 115 23.42 4.73 -3.46
N LYS A 116 24.49 3.95 -3.27
CA LYS A 116 24.74 3.23 -2.01
C LYS A 116 24.84 4.19 -0.83
N LYS A 117 25.51 5.34 -0.99
CA LYS A 117 25.61 6.36 0.06
C LYS A 117 24.26 7.03 0.37
N VAL A 118 23.43 7.27 -0.64
CA VAL A 118 22.07 7.80 -0.43
C VAL A 118 21.22 6.83 0.40
N ILE A 119 21.28 5.53 0.10
CA ILE A 119 20.55 4.50 0.86
C ILE A 119 21.04 4.47 2.32
N GLU A 120 22.36 4.47 2.55
CA GLU A 120 22.95 4.52 3.90
C GLU A 120 22.44 5.73 4.69
N LEU A 121 22.42 6.91 4.08
CA LEU A 121 21.94 8.14 4.72
C LEU A 121 20.42 8.11 4.97
N TYR A 122 19.65 7.51 4.07
CA TYR A 122 18.20 7.35 4.24
C TYR A 122 17.86 6.49 5.46
N HIS A 123 18.65 5.46 5.74
CA HIS A 123 18.48 4.61 6.92
C HIS A 123 19.16 5.15 8.17
N SER A 124 19.73 6.36 8.13
CA SER A 124 20.25 7.02 9.32
C SER A 124 19.15 7.26 10.36
N LYS A 125 19.56 7.36 11.64
CA LYS A 125 18.66 7.62 12.75
C LYS A 125 17.86 8.92 12.55
N GLU A 126 18.52 9.99 12.11
CA GLU A 126 17.90 11.30 11.88
C GLU A 126 16.78 11.23 10.84
N VAL A 127 17.05 10.60 9.68
CA VAL A 127 16.04 10.45 8.62
C VAL A 127 14.91 9.52 9.07
N THR A 128 15.23 8.42 9.74
CA THR A 128 14.22 7.48 10.24
C THR A 128 13.30 8.13 11.29
N GLU A 129 13.84 8.97 12.18
CA GLU A 129 13.05 9.75 13.15
C GLU A 129 12.20 10.83 12.45
N ALA A 130 12.75 11.50 11.43
CA ALA A 130 12.01 12.47 10.63
C ALA A 130 10.81 11.81 9.91
N ILE A 131 11.00 10.63 9.31
CA ILE A 131 9.92 9.87 8.64
C ILE A 131 8.82 9.49 9.64
N LYS A 132 9.19 8.98 10.82
CA LYS A 132 8.21 8.63 11.86
C LYS A 132 7.37 9.84 12.26
N LYS A 133 8.02 10.98 12.47
CA LYS A 133 7.33 12.23 12.83
C LYS A 133 6.42 12.73 11.71
N GLU A 134 6.92 12.80 10.48
CA GLU A 134 6.18 13.31 9.33
C GLU A 134 4.95 12.46 9.01
N THR A 135 5.04 11.16 9.28
CA THR A 135 3.96 10.19 8.99
C THR A 135 3.08 9.89 10.20
N ASN A 136 3.31 10.53 11.35
CA ASN A 136 2.64 10.23 12.62
C ASN A 136 2.67 8.73 12.96
N ASP A 137 3.83 8.09 12.81
CA ASP A 137 4.03 6.63 12.95
C ASP A 137 3.23 5.77 11.94
N GLY A 138 2.61 6.40 10.93
CA GLY A 138 1.88 5.72 9.86
C GLY A 138 2.77 5.00 8.86
N SER A 139 4.07 5.28 8.83
CA SER A 139 5.05 4.54 8.01
C SER A 139 6.02 3.76 8.89
N ILE A 140 6.34 2.54 8.46
CA ILE A 140 7.31 1.67 9.13
C ILE A 140 8.57 1.63 8.29
N SER A 141 9.69 2.02 8.90
CA SER A 141 11.00 1.90 8.25
C SER A 141 11.40 0.43 8.18
N VAL A 142 11.78 -0.01 6.99
CA VAL A 142 12.23 -1.36 6.69
C VAL A 142 13.60 -1.23 6.01
N ASP A 143 14.60 -1.92 6.56
CA ASP A 143 15.96 -1.95 6.03
C ASP A 143 16.35 -3.42 5.81
N LEU A 144 16.20 -3.87 4.56
CA LEU A 144 16.47 -5.22 4.14
C LEU A 144 17.69 -5.25 3.25
N SER A 145 18.49 -6.30 3.38
CA SER A 145 19.58 -6.58 2.45
C SER A 145 19.05 -6.82 1.03
N LEU A 146 19.92 -6.64 0.03
CA LEU A 146 19.58 -6.92 -1.37
C LEU A 146 19.08 -8.37 -1.54
N ASP A 147 19.72 -9.33 -0.86
CA ASP A 147 19.35 -10.75 -0.92
C ASP A 147 17.96 -11.02 -0.34
N GLU A 148 17.53 -10.27 0.68
CA GLU A 148 16.19 -10.35 1.24
C GLU A 148 15.16 -9.73 0.30
N LEU A 149 15.46 -8.57 -0.29
CA LEU A 149 14.59 -7.92 -1.28
C LEU A 149 14.41 -8.79 -2.52
N GLU A 150 15.47 -9.42 -3.04
CA GLU A 150 15.38 -10.31 -4.19
C GLU A 150 14.45 -11.52 -3.95
N LYS A 151 14.32 -11.99 -2.71
CA LYS A 151 13.40 -13.09 -2.36
C LYS A 151 11.94 -12.64 -2.27
N ILE A 152 11.70 -11.34 -2.09
CA ILE A 152 10.36 -10.76 -2.00
C ILE A 152 9.84 -10.35 -3.39
N VAL A 153 10.74 -9.90 -4.26
CA VAL A 153 10.41 -9.35 -5.59
C VAL A 153 10.36 -10.42 -6.69
N LYS A 154 10.96 -11.60 -6.48
CA LYS A 154 10.88 -12.77 -7.38
C LYS A 154 9.62 -13.59 -7.13
#